data_AF-A0A2V8S3V9-F1
#
_entry.id   AF-A0A2V8S3V9-F1
#
_cell.length_a   1.000
_cell.length_b   1.000
_cell.length_c   1.000
_cell.angle_alpha   90.00
_cell.angle_beta   90.00
_cell.angle_gamma   90.00
#
_symmetry.space_group_name_H-M   'P 1'
#
loop_
_entity.id
_entity.type
_entity.pdbx_description
1 polymer ?
#
loop_
_entity_poly.entity_id
_entity_poly.type
_entity_poly.pdbx_seq_one_letter_code
_entity_poly.pdbx_strand_id
1 'polypeptide(L)'
;MKHLNPSAARARRRGRPQRAYVRLLLWTLICASVLALLRIGPRAIRAQAAPSADLVVTKSGDDTAPLGGQITYSIVVNNSGPDDAANVVLTDPIPAHTTFVNASASQGTAMFDGTTVTANFGTITAFNGASLTLVVSVNNDTPRGTTISNTATATSDTPDPDPSTNSATANTFVTGPFPGDVLISEFRFRGPTPSSTTTTSTLAVTGASDEFIELYNNTDVDIVVSDSLGSNGWALVSSDDTGTSKFVVPNGTTIPARGHFLGVNANGYSLNGYPAGTTINAVGDVTYTADIPNNAGIALFKTADPAGFDANHRLDAVGFSAVIDPLYREGNGLGVPVTTDVEHSFVRKLTSGFPQDTDNNLADFVLVATDGNQTLASAQLGAPGPENLNSPIQHNIDIKSSLIEPTQSSFAPPNRVRTGSGDSGTLSIRRRFTNNTGATVTRLRFRAVNITTQNTPVSVAPQADLRLITSGDFTITTSLGDLMVQGTVLEEPPAQPQGGGLNSSVTAFVPGGGLAPGATIDVQFLLNIVKSGNYRIFVNVEALTETSAPTLIRGPNRHKLATRSQTLKTAGRN
;
A
#
# COMPACT_ATOMS: atom_id res chain seq x y z
N MET A 1 -35.46 -88.60 -116.85
CA MET A 1 -35.13 -88.74 -118.29
C MET A 1 -35.17 -87.36 -118.91
N LYS A 2 -34.10 -86.96 -119.66
CA LYS A 2 -34.08 -86.09 -120.89
C LYS A 2 -34.94 -84.79 -120.89
N HIS A 3 -34.53 -83.57 -121.24
CA HIS A 3 -33.55 -82.94 -122.15
C HIS A 3 -33.46 -81.43 -121.76
N LEU A 4 -32.29 -80.79 -121.62
CA LEU A 4 -31.63 -79.79 -122.51
C LEU A 4 -32.45 -78.63 -123.14
N ASN A 5 -32.21 -77.39 -122.64
CA ASN A 5 -32.03 -76.01 -123.23
C ASN A 5 -32.98 -75.48 -124.35
N PRO A 6 -33.09 -74.15 -124.68
CA PRO A 6 -32.03 -73.08 -124.72
C PRO A 6 -32.51 -71.63 -124.37
N SER A 7 -31.68 -70.57 -124.29
CA SER A 7 -31.31 -69.61 -125.37
C SER A 7 -30.67 -68.35 -124.71
N ALA A 8 -29.41 -67.94 -124.94
CA ALA A 8 -28.88 -66.96 -125.93
C ALA A 8 -29.57 -65.56 -125.92
N ALA A 9 -28.94 -64.37 -126.06
CA ALA A 9 -27.56 -63.88 -126.13
C ALA A 9 -27.55 -62.31 -126.06
N ARG A 10 -26.51 -61.74 -125.42
CA ARG A 10 -25.69 -60.54 -125.76
C ARG A 10 -26.29 -59.34 -126.54
N ALA A 11 -26.21 -58.11 -125.97
CA ALA A 11 -25.28 -57.01 -126.37
C ALA A 11 -25.77 -55.54 -126.14
N ARG A 12 -24.98 -54.80 -125.33
CA ARG A 12 -24.51 -53.39 -125.44
C ARG A 12 -25.49 -52.23 -125.72
N ARG A 13 -25.45 -51.21 -124.85
CA ARG A 13 -25.00 -49.83 -125.19
C ARG A 13 -24.58 -49.01 -123.96
N ARG A 14 -23.54 -48.20 -124.16
CA ARG A 14 -22.79 -47.38 -123.18
C ARG A 14 -23.45 -46.00 -123.00
N GLY A 15 -23.38 -45.47 -121.77
CA GLY A 15 -23.43 -44.05 -121.44
C GLY A 15 -22.61 -43.80 -120.17
N ARG A 16 -21.45 -43.14 -120.30
CA ARG A 16 -20.62 -42.59 -119.21
C ARG A 16 -21.08 -41.12 -118.93
N PRO A 17 -20.40 -40.34 -118.07
CA PRO A 17 -20.36 -40.36 -116.61
C PRO A 17 -20.75 -38.97 -116.04
N GLN A 18 -20.73 -38.79 -114.71
CA GLN A 18 -20.23 -37.61 -113.98
C GLN A 18 -21.05 -37.28 -112.72
N ARG A 19 -20.28 -37.01 -111.65
CA ARG A 19 -20.64 -36.45 -110.33
C ARG A 19 -21.35 -37.44 -109.39
N ALA A 20 -20.96 -37.60 -108.13
CA ALA A 20 -19.80 -37.21 -107.36
C ALA A 20 -19.90 -37.98 -106.04
N TYR A 21 -18.80 -38.63 -105.62
CA TYR A 21 -18.32 -38.71 -104.25
C TYR A 21 -19.30 -38.35 -103.11
N VAL A 22 -20.27 -39.20 -102.74
CA VAL A 22 -20.87 -39.17 -101.39
C VAL A 22 -21.43 -40.55 -101.05
N ARG A 23 -20.56 -41.49 -100.62
CA ARG A 23 -20.97 -42.67 -99.80
C ARG A 23 -19.80 -43.48 -99.23
N LEU A 24 -18.60 -42.90 -99.20
CA LEU A 24 -17.43 -43.42 -98.48
C LEU A 24 -16.89 -42.33 -97.52
N LEU A 25 -17.80 -41.65 -96.83
CA LEU A 25 -17.51 -40.62 -95.82
C LEU A 25 -18.52 -40.68 -94.66
N LEU A 26 -18.95 -41.88 -94.28
CA LEU A 26 -19.89 -42.08 -93.16
C LEU A 26 -19.39 -43.07 -92.09
N TRP A 27 -18.13 -43.53 -92.19
CA TRP A 27 -17.50 -44.41 -91.17
C TRP A 27 -16.20 -43.85 -90.57
N THR A 28 -15.67 -42.72 -91.07
CA THR A 28 -14.50 -42.03 -90.49
C THR A 28 -14.85 -40.78 -89.68
N LEU A 29 -16.13 -40.41 -89.55
CA LEU A 29 -16.58 -39.29 -88.71
C LEU A 29 -17.27 -39.72 -87.40
N ILE A 30 -17.38 -41.02 -87.12
CA ILE A 30 -17.88 -41.56 -85.84
C ILE A 30 -16.73 -42.04 -84.93
N CYS A 31 -15.53 -42.31 -85.48
CA CYS A 31 -14.35 -42.67 -84.68
C CYS A 31 -13.51 -41.45 -84.21
N ALA A 32 -13.67 -40.27 -84.81
CA ALA A 32 -12.95 -39.05 -84.41
C ALA A 32 -13.72 -38.18 -83.38
N SER A 33 -15.02 -38.42 -83.19
CA SER A 33 -15.88 -37.69 -82.25
C SER A 33 -16.15 -38.46 -80.94
N VAL A 34 -15.71 -39.72 -80.83
CA VAL A 34 -15.73 -40.48 -79.56
C VAL A 34 -14.37 -40.46 -78.84
N LEU A 35 -13.27 -40.12 -79.53
CA LEU A 35 -11.94 -39.96 -78.90
C LEU A 35 -11.57 -38.51 -78.52
N ALA A 36 -12.43 -37.53 -78.83
CA ALA A 36 -12.28 -36.13 -78.38
C ALA A 36 -13.21 -35.77 -77.21
N LEU A 37 -13.98 -36.73 -76.69
CA LEU A 37 -14.84 -36.59 -75.50
C LEU A 37 -14.30 -37.36 -74.27
N LEU A 38 -13.09 -37.94 -74.35
CA LEU A 38 -12.38 -38.57 -73.23
C LEU A 38 -11.05 -37.88 -72.86
N ARG A 39 -10.89 -36.61 -73.21
CA ARG A 39 -9.83 -35.71 -72.67
C ARG A 39 -10.39 -34.48 -71.97
N ILE A 40 -11.65 -34.54 -71.57
CA ILE A 40 -12.15 -33.75 -70.46
C ILE A 40 -12.47 -34.79 -69.39
N GLY A 41 -11.44 -35.23 -68.65
CA GLY A 41 -11.72 -35.74 -67.30
C GLY A 41 -12.58 -34.69 -66.60
N PRO A 42 -13.44 -35.03 -65.63
CA PRO A 42 -14.18 -34.01 -64.90
C PRO A 42 -13.16 -32.94 -64.57
N ARG A 43 -13.36 -31.71 -65.05
CA ARG A 43 -12.66 -30.57 -64.47
C ARG A 43 -12.99 -30.77 -63.01
N ALA A 44 -12.03 -31.24 -62.22
CA ALA A 44 -12.13 -31.16 -60.79
C ALA A 44 -12.30 -29.66 -60.61
N ILE A 45 -13.55 -29.23 -60.44
CA ILE A 45 -13.83 -28.00 -59.75
C ILE A 45 -13.18 -28.32 -58.42
N ARG A 46 -11.92 -27.92 -58.25
CA ARG A 46 -11.36 -27.78 -56.92
C ARG A 46 -12.37 -26.87 -56.27
N ALA A 47 -13.21 -27.41 -55.39
CA ALA A 47 -13.90 -26.56 -54.44
C ALA A 47 -12.76 -25.81 -53.77
N GLN A 48 -12.62 -24.52 -54.08
CA GLN A 48 -11.73 -23.65 -53.33
C GLN A 48 -12.18 -23.85 -51.88
N ALA A 49 -11.29 -24.34 -51.01
CA ALA A 49 -11.59 -24.40 -49.60
C ALA A 49 -12.08 -23.01 -49.18
N ALA A 50 -13.17 -22.93 -48.42
CA ALA A 50 -13.60 -21.64 -47.89
C ALA A 50 -12.42 -21.04 -47.09
N PRO A 51 -12.14 -19.74 -47.24
CA PRO A 51 -11.03 -19.13 -46.54
C PRO A 51 -11.21 -19.32 -45.02
N SER A 52 -10.15 -19.71 -44.32
CA SER A 52 -10.16 -20.02 -42.89
C SER A 52 -9.03 -19.26 -42.18
N ALA A 53 -9.42 -18.37 -41.25
CA ALA A 53 -8.51 -17.75 -40.31
C ALA A 53 -8.43 -18.60 -39.03
N ASP A 54 -7.52 -18.23 -38.12
CA ASP A 54 -7.45 -18.73 -36.73
C ASP A 54 -6.88 -17.58 -35.90
N LEU A 55 -7.73 -16.84 -35.19
CA LEU A 55 -7.32 -15.71 -34.39
C LEU A 55 -6.90 -16.18 -33.00
N VAL A 56 -5.70 -15.79 -32.59
CA VAL A 56 -5.19 -16.04 -31.24
C VAL A 56 -4.91 -14.71 -30.58
N VAL A 57 -5.71 -14.39 -29.56
CA VAL A 57 -5.52 -13.22 -28.72
C VAL A 57 -4.65 -13.60 -27.54
N THR A 58 -3.59 -12.83 -27.30
CA THR A 58 -2.83 -12.86 -26.06
C THR A 58 -2.85 -11.49 -25.43
N LYS A 59 -3.03 -11.44 -24.11
CA LYS A 59 -3.07 -10.20 -23.34
C LYS A 59 -2.20 -10.31 -22.10
N SER A 60 -1.39 -9.29 -21.86
CA SER A 60 -0.65 -9.10 -20.62
C SER A 60 -0.89 -7.68 -20.09
N GLY A 61 -0.72 -7.49 -18.79
CA GLY A 61 -0.75 -6.19 -18.12
C GLY A 61 0.17 -6.21 -16.91
N ASP A 62 0.17 -5.12 -16.14
CA ASP A 62 0.92 -5.05 -14.89
C ASP A 62 0.30 -6.00 -13.83
N ASP A 63 1.14 -6.71 -13.07
CA ASP A 63 0.64 -7.63 -12.02
C ASP A 63 -0.04 -6.86 -10.88
N THR A 64 0.46 -5.66 -10.58
CA THR A 64 -0.05 -4.77 -9.54
C THR A 64 -0.08 -3.32 -10.01
N ALA A 65 -1.05 -2.53 -9.54
CA ALA A 65 -1.06 -1.09 -9.74
C ALA A 65 -1.60 -0.36 -8.50
N PRO A 66 -0.99 0.76 -8.07
CA PRO A 66 -1.50 1.54 -6.95
C PRO A 66 -2.77 2.31 -7.34
N LEU A 67 -3.56 2.72 -6.35
CA LEU A 67 -4.64 3.69 -6.55
C LEU A 67 -4.13 4.95 -7.28
N GLY A 68 -4.85 5.40 -8.31
CA GLY A 68 -4.45 6.54 -9.14
C GLY A 68 -3.32 6.24 -10.13
N GLY A 69 -2.68 5.06 -10.01
CA GLY A 69 -1.65 4.58 -10.93
C GLY A 69 -2.22 4.09 -12.25
N GLN A 70 -1.36 3.94 -13.25
CA GLN A 70 -1.75 3.44 -14.57
C GLN A 70 -1.47 1.94 -14.71
N ILE A 71 -2.34 1.24 -15.44
CA ILE A 71 -2.15 -0.12 -15.92
C ILE A 71 -1.93 -0.06 -17.43
N THR A 72 -0.84 -0.66 -17.91
CA THR A 72 -0.57 -0.79 -19.35
C THR A 72 -0.83 -2.21 -19.82
N TYR A 73 -1.87 -2.40 -20.62
CA TYR A 73 -2.15 -3.67 -21.28
C TYR A 73 -1.51 -3.74 -22.67
N SER A 74 -0.82 -4.84 -22.93
CA SER A 74 -0.36 -5.23 -24.27
C SER A 74 -1.24 -6.37 -24.78
N ILE A 75 -1.93 -6.12 -25.89
CA ILE A 75 -2.84 -7.08 -26.51
C ILE A 75 -2.31 -7.37 -27.91
N VAL A 76 -2.11 -8.64 -28.22
CA VAL A 76 -1.66 -9.09 -29.54
C VAL A 76 -2.71 -10.01 -30.12
N VAL A 77 -3.08 -9.78 -31.38
CA VAL A 77 -3.94 -10.66 -32.17
C VAL A 77 -3.09 -11.25 -33.28
N ASN A 78 -2.88 -12.56 -33.25
CA ASN A 78 -2.20 -13.30 -34.31
C ASN A 78 -3.23 -14.03 -35.16
N ASN A 79 -3.03 -14.06 -36.48
CA ASN A 79 -3.73 -14.99 -37.35
C ASN A 79 -2.83 -16.22 -37.58
N SER A 80 -3.09 -17.31 -36.87
CA SER A 80 -2.38 -18.59 -36.99
C SER A 80 -2.96 -19.48 -38.11
N GLY A 81 -4.00 -19.00 -38.80
CA GLY A 81 -4.70 -19.71 -39.85
C GLY A 81 -3.95 -19.71 -41.19
N PRO A 82 -4.29 -20.64 -42.10
CA PRO A 82 -3.64 -20.75 -43.40
C PRO A 82 -4.00 -19.61 -44.38
N ASP A 83 -5.10 -18.88 -44.16
CA ASP A 83 -5.58 -17.80 -45.02
C ASP A 83 -5.60 -16.45 -44.28
N ASP A 84 -5.64 -15.35 -45.04
CA ASP A 84 -5.71 -13.99 -44.48
C ASP A 84 -7.01 -13.73 -43.71
N ALA A 85 -6.90 -13.09 -42.54
CA ALA A 85 -8.04 -12.63 -41.75
C ALA A 85 -8.43 -11.23 -42.21
N ALA A 86 -9.57 -11.10 -42.90
CA ALA A 86 -10.05 -9.82 -43.41
C ALA A 86 -10.83 -9.05 -42.33
N ASN A 87 -10.69 -7.73 -42.31
CA ASN A 87 -11.42 -6.82 -41.41
C ASN A 87 -11.37 -7.24 -39.93
N VAL A 88 -10.16 -7.53 -39.42
CA VAL A 88 -9.95 -7.86 -38.02
C VAL A 88 -10.29 -6.65 -37.15
N VAL A 89 -11.19 -6.87 -36.19
CA VAL A 89 -11.61 -5.90 -35.19
C VAL A 89 -11.37 -6.49 -33.81
N LEU A 90 -10.66 -5.76 -32.95
CA LEU A 90 -10.50 -6.07 -31.54
C LEU A 90 -11.33 -5.09 -30.72
N THR A 91 -12.14 -5.59 -29.80
CA THR A 91 -12.85 -4.79 -28.81
C THR A 91 -12.32 -5.08 -27.41
N ASP A 92 -12.16 -4.03 -26.62
CA ASP A 92 -11.69 -4.11 -25.24
C ASP A 92 -12.44 -3.09 -24.35
N PRO A 93 -13.47 -3.53 -23.60
CA PRO A 93 -14.20 -2.68 -22.66
C PRO A 93 -13.29 -2.17 -21.54
N ILE A 94 -13.41 -0.89 -21.17
CA ILE A 94 -12.67 -0.34 -20.03
C ILE A 94 -13.11 -1.08 -18.76
N PRO A 95 -12.16 -1.69 -18.02
CA PRO A 95 -12.51 -2.52 -16.88
C PRO A 95 -13.04 -1.65 -15.73
N ALA A 96 -13.93 -2.22 -14.92
CA ALA A 96 -14.46 -1.54 -13.73
C ALA A 96 -13.31 -1.06 -12.83
N HIS A 97 -13.55 0.03 -12.09
CA HIS A 97 -12.56 0.68 -11.24
C HIS A 97 -11.39 1.33 -11.98
N THR A 98 -11.51 1.53 -13.29
CA THR A 98 -10.52 2.26 -14.07
C THR A 98 -11.14 3.32 -14.95
N THR A 99 -10.32 4.29 -15.35
CA THR A 99 -10.66 5.33 -16.32
C THR A 99 -9.71 5.23 -17.51
N PHE A 100 -10.24 5.38 -18.73
CA PHE A 100 -9.43 5.37 -19.95
C PHE A 100 -8.38 6.50 -19.95
N VAL A 101 -7.13 6.17 -20.29
CA VAL A 101 -6.05 7.16 -20.46
C VAL A 101 -5.66 7.26 -21.94
N ASN A 102 -5.31 6.14 -22.56
CA ASN A 102 -4.83 6.13 -23.94
C ASN A 102 -4.99 4.75 -24.60
N ALA A 103 -5.08 4.73 -25.93
CA ALA A 103 -5.00 3.51 -26.72
C ALA A 103 -4.23 3.77 -28.02
N SER A 104 -3.39 2.81 -28.42
CA SER A 104 -2.64 2.88 -29.67
C SER A 104 -2.51 1.51 -30.33
N ALA A 105 -2.81 1.44 -31.63
CA ALA A 105 -2.70 0.23 -32.42
C ALA A 105 -1.42 0.24 -33.28
N SER A 106 -0.80 -0.93 -33.50
CA SER A 106 0.37 -1.07 -34.38
C SER A 106 0.05 -0.82 -35.85
N GLN A 107 -1.21 -1.01 -36.24
CA GLN A 107 -1.73 -0.72 -37.58
C GLN A 107 -3.21 -0.35 -37.49
N GLY A 108 -3.72 0.33 -38.52
CA GLY A 108 -5.12 0.74 -38.56
C GLY A 108 -5.46 1.83 -37.54
N THR A 109 -6.56 1.67 -36.81
CA THR A 109 -7.07 2.69 -35.87
C THR A 109 -7.42 2.08 -34.52
N ALA A 110 -7.27 2.84 -33.43
CA ALA A 110 -7.84 2.53 -32.12
C ALA A 110 -8.74 3.69 -31.68
N MET A 111 -10.02 3.42 -31.42
CA MET A 111 -11.02 4.43 -31.09
C MET A 111 -11.72 4.07 -29.78
N PHE A 112 -11.83 5.03 -28.86
CA PHE A 112 -12.60 4.90 -27.62
C PHE A 112 -13.97 5.56 -27.79
N ASP A 113 -15.05 4.85 -27.45
CA ASP A 113 -16.42 5.34 -27.58
C ASP A 113 -17.03 5.88 -26.27
N GLY A 114 -16.24 5.94 -25.19
CA GLY A 114 -16.70 6.27 -23.84
C GLY A 114 -16.83 5.07 -22.92
N THR A 115 -16.87 3.84 -23.47
CA THR A 115 -16.95 2.60 -22.68
C THR A 115 -15.99 1.51 -23.16
N THR A 116 -15.70 1.47 -24.47
CA THR A 116 -14.96 0.40 -25.11
C THR A 116 -13.94 0.98 -26.08
N VAL A 117 -12.74 0.39 -26.09
CA VAL A 117 -11.76 0.63 -27.14
C VAL A 117 -11.97 -0.37 -28.25
N THR A 118 -12.14 0.13 -29.48
CA THR A 118 -12.24 -0.67 -30.70
C THR A 118 -11.01 -0.41 -31.57
N ALA A 119 -10.20 -1.45 -31.79
CA ALA A 119 -9.09 -1.42 -32.72
C ALA A 119 -9.46 -2.10 -34.03
N ASN A 120 -9.49 -1.34 -35.12
CA ASN A 120 -9.68 -1.87 -36.48
C ASN A 120 -8.30 -2.10 -37.09
N PHE A 121 -7.84 -3.36 -37.13
CA PHE A 121 -6.53 -3.71 -37.68
C PHE A 121 -6.54 -3.88 -39.20
N GLY A 122 -7.72 -4.00 -39.83
CA GLY A 122 -7.84 -4.28 -41.26
C GLY A 122 -7.51 -5.75 -41.56
N THR A 123 -6.72 -6.02 -42.60
CA THR A 123 -6.33 -7.40 -42.91
C THR A 123 -5.09 -7.80 -42.10
N ILE A 124 -5.14 -8.94 -41.41
CA ILE A 124 -3.97 -9.60 -40.83
C ILE A 124 -3.65 -10.82 -41.70
N THR A 125 -2.51 -10.77 -42.38
CA THR A 125 -2.09 -11.84 -43.28
C THR A 125 -1.83 -13.13 -42.53
N ALA A 126 -1.95 -14.28 -43.20
CA ALA A 126 -1.65 -15.58 -42.62
C ALA A 126 -0.30 -15.59 -41.88
N PHE A 127 -0.27 -16.18 -40.69
CA PHE A 127 0.90 -16.28 -39.80
C PHE A 127 1.53 -14.94 -39.37
N ASN A 128 0.76 -13.85 -39.35
CA ASN A 128 1.19 -12.54 -38.85
C ASN A 128 0.28 -12.05 -37.70
N GLY A 129 0.62 -10.90 -37.11
CA GLY A 129 -0.17 -10.32 -36.03
C GLY A 129 -0.14 -8.79 -35.99
N ALA A 130 -1.09 -8.23 -35.23
CA ALA A 130 -1.21 -6.82 -34.90
C ALA A 130 -1.41 -6.64 -33.40
N SER A 131 -1.11 -5.46 -32.86
CA SER A 131 -1.19 -5.22 -31.42
C SER A 131 -1.90 -3.93 -31.06
N LEU A 132 -2.55 -3.93 -29.89
CA LEU A 132 -3.12 -2.77 -29.21
C LEU A 132 -2.41 -2.59 -27.86
N THR A 133 -1.92 -1.39 -27.61
CA THR A 133 -1.53 -0.93 -26.27
C THR A 133 -2.69 -0.12 -25.69
N LEU A 134 -3.25 -0.56 -24.57
CA LEU A 134 -4.31 0.13 -23.83
C LEU A 134 -3.79 0.56 -22.46
N VAL A 135 -3.92 1.84 -22.14
CA VAL A 135 -3.55 2.41 -20.84
C VAL A 135 -4.81 2.90 -20.14
N VAL A 136 -5.00 2.46 -18.90
CA VAL A 136 -6.08 2.89 -18.02
C VAL A 136 -5.49 3.36 -16.68
N SER A 137 -6.19 4.23 -15.98
CA SER A 137 -5.84 4.68 -14.62
C SER A 137 -6.75 4.02 -13.60
N VAL A 138 -6.20 3.50 -12.50
CA VAL A 138 -6.95 2.92 -11.38
C VAL A 138 -7.65 4.05 -10.63
N ASN A 139 -8.95 3.94 -10.41
CA ASN A 139 -9.69 4.97 -9.70
C ASN A 139 -9.27 5.02 -8.23
N ASN A 140 -9.21 6.23 -7.67
CA ASN A 140 -8.72 6.45 -6.31
C ASN A 140 -9.69 5.97 -5.20
N ASP A 141 -10.95 5.73 -5.55
CA ASP A 141 -12.00 5.17 -4.68
C ASP A 141 -12.09 3.64 -4.77
N THR A 142 -11.15 2.99 -5.47
CA THR A 142 -11.16 1.52 -5.64
C THR A 142 -11.00 0.82 -4.29
N PRO A 143 -11.90 -0.12 -3.92
CA PRO A 143 -11.82 -0.81 -2.63
C PRO A 143 -10.54 -1.66 -2.47
N ARG A 144 -10.08 -1.78 -1.23
CA ARG A 144 -8.99 -2.70 -0.86
C ARG A 144 -9.28 -4.13 -1.30
N GLY A 145 -8.26 -4.81 -1.82
CA GLY A 145 -8.34 -6.21 -2.23
C GLY A 145 -8.94 -6.43 -3.62
N THR A 146 -9.24 -5.35 -4.35
CA THR A 146 -9.75 -5.43 -5.72
C THR A 146 -8.71 -6.03 -6.68
N THR A 147 -9.16 -6.94 -7.53
CA THR A 147 -8.43 -7.39 -8.72
C THR A 147 -9.16 -6.88 -9.94
N ILE A 148 -8.51 -6.02 -10.72
CA ILE A 148 -9.02 -5.51 -11.99
C ILE A 148 -8.83 -6.60 -13.03
N SER A 149 -9.90 -6.98 -13.71
CA SER A 149 -9.89 -7.98 -14.77
C SER A 149 -10.28 -7.34 -16.09
N ASN A 150 -9.40 -7.41 -17.08
CA ASN A 150 -9.60 -6.81 -18.38
C ASN A 150 -9.59 -7.89 -19.45
N THR A 151 -10.65 -7.96 -20.27
CA THR A 151 -10.81 -8.96 -21.33
C THR A 151 -10.96 -8.33 -22.70
N ALA A 152 -10.08 -8.66 -23.63
CA ALA A 152 -10.15 -8.23 -25.02
C ALA A 152 -10.69 -9.36 -25.92
N THR A 153 -11.43 -9.04 -26.98
CA THR A 153 -12.00 -10.02 -27.91
C THR A 153 -11.82 -9.57 -29.36
N ALA A 154 -11.38 -10.48 -30.23
CA ALA A 154 -11.15 -10.22 -31.64
C ALA A 154 -12.17 -10.95 -32.53
N THR A 155 -12.55 -10.33 -33.65
CA THR A 155 -13.37 -10.92 -34.71
C THR A 155 -12.78 -10.59 -36.07
N SER A 156 -13.16 -11.35 -37.10
CA SER A 156 -12.84 -11.03 -38.50
C SER A 156 -13.96 -11.50 -39.43
N ASP A 157 -13.99 -11.02 -40.67
CA ASP A 157 -14.93 -11.47 -41.69
C ASP A 157 -14.54 -12.84 -42.28
N THR A 158 -13.26 -13.21 -42.19
CA THR A 158 -12.82 -14.56 -42.52
C THR A 158 -13.26 -15.51 -41.40
N PRO A 159 -14.00 -16.59 -41.70
CA PRO A 159 -14.44 -17.53 -40.68
C PRO A 159 -13.27 -18.13 -39.90
N ASP A 160 -13.44 -18.15 -38.57
CA ASP A 160 -12.55 -18.82 -37.63
C ASP A 160 -13.27 -20.08 -37.11
N PRO A 161 -12.76 -21.30 -37.41
CA PRO A 161 -13.40 -22.53 -36.99
C PRO A 161 -13.26 -22.80 -35.49
N ASP A 162 -12.35 -22.14 -34.78
CA ASP A 162 -12.16 -22.26 -33.33
C ASP A 162 -12.11 -20.87 -32.65
N PRO A 163 -13.26 -20.27 -32.31
CA PRO A 163 -13.29 -18.94 -31.71
C PRO A 163 -12.82 -18.93 -30.23
N SER A 164 -12.43 -20.06 -29.65
CA SER A 164 -12.09 -20.15 -28.22
C SER A 164 -10.82 -19.38 -27.85
N THR A 165 -9.93 -19.13 -28.82
CA THR A 165 -8.69 -18.35 -28.65
C THR A 165 -8.84 -16.88 -29.03
N ASN A 166 -10.05 -16.45 -29.40
CA ASN A 166 -10.30 -15.10 -29.89
C ASN A 166 -10.47 -14.09 -28.75
N SER A 167 -10.21 -14.50 -27.51
CA SER A 167 -10.31 -13.65 -26.33
C SER A 167 -9.21 -13.97 -25.32
N ALA A 168 -8.74 -12.94 -24.62
CA ALA A 168 -7.77 -13.08 -23.53
C ALA A 168 -8.03 -12.09 -22.40
N THR A 169 -7.76 -12.53 -21.18
CA THR A 169 -7.94 -11.76 -19.95
C THR A 169 -6.60 -11.54 -19.25
N ALA A 170 -6.37 -10.32 -18.76
CA ALA A 170 -5.29 -10.00 -17.84
C ALA A 170 -5.88 -9.51 -16.51
N ASN A 171 -5.21 -9.87 -15.41
CA ASN A 171 -5.62 -9.50 -14.05
C ASN A 171 -4.53 -8.66 -13.39
N THR A 172 -4.93 -7.60 -12.70
CA THR A 172 -4.04 -6.69 -11.98
C THR A 172 -4.56 -6.48 -10.56
N PHE A 173 -3.74 -6.73 -9.55
CA PHE A 173 -4.12 -6.51 -8.15
C PHE A 173 -3.89 -5.04 -7.75
N VAL A 174 -4.89 -4.42 -7.13
CA VAL A 174 -4.81 -3.03 -6.71
C VAL A 174 -4.07 -2.91 -5.38
N THR A 175 -3.06 -2.05 -5.34
CA THR A 175 -2.25 -1.78 -4.14
C THR A 175 -2.53 -0.40 -3.56
N GLY A 176 -2.19 -0.24 -2.29
CA GLY A 176 -2.38 1.00 -1.54
C GLY A 176 -1.32 2.09 -1.83
N PRO A 177 -1.27 3.12 -0.97
CA PRO A 177 -2.04 3.22 0.27
C PRO A 177 -3.53 3.49 0.04
N PHE A 178 -4.38 2.78 0.79
CA PHE A 178 -5.81 3.02 0.91
C PHE A 178 -6.09 3.99 2.08
N PRO A 179 -7.26 4.64 2.14
CA PRO A 179 -7.72 5.28 3.37
C PRO A 179 -7.59 4.34 4.57
N GLY A 180 -7.07 4.87 5.68
CA GLY A 180 -6.77 4.10 6.89
C GLY A 180 -5.45 3.32 6.90
N ASP A 181 -4.68 3.27 5.78
CA ASP A 181 -3.33 2.69 5.78
C ASP A 181 -2.32 3.57 6.50
N VAL A 182 -2.50 4.89 6.43
CA VAL A 182 -1.68 5.87 7.16
C VAL A 182 -2.60 6.79 7.91
N LEU A 183 -2.39 6.86 9.23
CA LEU A 183 -3.25 7.57 10.16
C LEU A 183 -2.49 8.70 10.83
N ILE A 184 -3.15 9.81 11.08
CA ILE A 184 -2.77 10.78 12.10
C ILE A 184 -2.96 10.10 13.46
N SER A 185 -1.86 9.74 14.11
CA SER A 185 -1.86 8.97 15.36
C SER A 185 -1.85 9.87 16.60
N GLU A 186 -1.13 10.98 16.53
CA GLU A 186 -0.99 11.92 17.63
C GLU A 186 -0.77 13.34 17.08
N PHE A 187 -1.36 14.34 17.72
CA PHE A 187 -1.09 15.72 17.35
C PHE A 187 -1.31 16.69 18.51
N ARG A 188 -0.70 17.87 18.38
CA ARG A 188 -1.04 19.06 19.16
C ARG A 188 -0.90 20.31 18.28
N PHE A 189 -1.78 21.29 18.50
CA PHE A 189 -1.72 22.62 17.87
C PHE A 189 -1.24 23.71 18.83
N ARG A 190 -0.93 23.31 20.07
CA ARG A 190 -0.42 24.19 21.12
C ARG A 190 0.22 23.35 22.20
N GLY A 191 1.20 23.90 22.89
CA GLY A 191 1.82 23.30 24.06
C GLY A 191 2.30 24.36 25.05
N PRO A 192 3.10 23.98 26.06
CA PRO A 192 3.67 24.95 26.98
C PRO A 192 4.52 25.97 26.25
N THR A 193 4.49 27.22 26.70
CA THR A 193 5.47 28.20 26.25
C THR A 193 6.88 27.73 26.67
N PRO A 194 7.82 27.51 25.74
CA PRO A 194 9.17 27.04 26.07
C PRO A 194 9.89 28.01 27.02
N SER A 195 10.60 27.50 28.04
CA SER A 195 11.15 28.33 29.13
C SER A 195 12.52 28.98 28.86
N SER A 196 13.17 28.83 27.70
CA SER A 196 14.49 29.44 27.42
C SER A 196 14.82 29.40 25.91
N THR A 197 14.88 30.53 25.18
CA THR A 197 15.99 31.49 24.97
C THR A 197 17.24 31.02 24.19
N THR A 198 17.26 29.84 23.54
CA THR A 198 18.41 29.43 22.70
C THR A 198 18.22 29.54 21.18
N THR A 199 17.37 30.46 20.71
CA THR A 199 17.34 30.78 19.28
C THR A 199 17.73 32.23 19.06
N THR A 200 18.63 32.45 18.11
CA THR A 200 18.82 33.68 17.32
C THR A 200 17.55 34.18 16.61
N SER A 201 16.37 33.67 16.98
CA SER A 201 15.06 34.08 16.48
C SER A 201 14.59 35.31 17.25
N THR A 202 14.28 36.38 16.53
CA THR A 202 13.66 37.60 17.07
C THR A 202 12.15 37.46 17.26
N LEU A 203 11.57 36.28 17.02
CA LEU A 203 10.14 36.02 17.18
C LEU A 203 9.86 35.51 18.60
N ALA A 204 8.82 36.05 19.23
CA ALA A 204 8.33 35.54 20.50
C ALA A 204 7.81 34.11 20.28
N VAL A 205 8.52 33.11 20.82
CA VAL A 205 8.02 31.74 20.86
C VAL A 205 6.87 31.70 21.85
N THR A 206 5.66 31.47 21.34
CA THR A 206 4.45 31.30 22.15
C THR A 206 4.05 29.83 22.13
N GLY A 207 3.27 29.39 23.11
CA GLY A 207 2.71 28.03 23.09
C GLY A 207 1.86 27.73 21.85
N ALA A 208 1.42 28.74 21.09
CA ALA A 208 0.72 28.57 19.81
C ALA A 208 1.57 27.80 18.79
N SER A 209 2.87 28.09 18.72
CA SER A 209 3.76 27.46 17.73
C SER A 209 4.35 26.14 18.22
N ASP A 210 3.92 25.65 19.39
CA ASP A 210 4.35 24.37 19.92
C ASP A 210 3.47 23.25 19.39
N GLU A 211 3.76 22.84 18.16
CA GLU A 211 2.90 21.96 17.36
C GLU A 211 3.67 20.75 16.83
N PHE A 212 2.97 19.62 16.74
CA PHE A 212 3.43 18.47 15.99
C PHE A 212 2.24 17.66 15.47
N ILE A 213 2.51 16.90 14.41
CA ILE A 213 1.59 15.92 13.83
C ILE A 213 2.41 14.66 13.57
N GLU A 214 1.96 13.56 14.17
CA GLU A 214 2.51 12.24 13.96
C GLU A 214 1.62 11.45 13.00
N LEU A 215 2.25 10.87 11.99
CA LEU A 215 1.65 9.90 11.07
C LEU A 215 2.09 8.50 11.45
N TYR A 216 1.21 7.52 11.33
CA TYR A 216 1.44 6.12 11.64
C TYR A 216 1.05 5.23 10.47
N ASN A 217 1.97 4.35 10.06
CA ASN A 217 1.67 3.28 9.09
C ASN A 217 0.90 2.16 9.79
N ASN A 218 -0.40 2.09 9.52
CA ASN A 218 -1.32 1.11 10.10
C ASN A 218 -1.33 -0.24 9.36
N THR A 219 -0.35 -0.49 8.50
CA THR A 219 -0.20 -1.75 7.76
C THR A 219 0.95 -2.61 8.32
N ASP A 220 0.96 -3.87 7.90
CA ASP A 220 2.05 -4.82 8.20
C ASP A 220 3.14 -4.83 7.12
N VAL A 221 3.18 -3.82 6.25
CA VAL A 221 4.19 -3.66 5.19
C VAL A 221 4.74 -2.25 5.17
N ASP A 222 5.98 -2.10 4.70
CA ASP A 222 6.57 -0.78 4.50
C ASP A 222 5.78 -0.03 3.41
N ILE A 223 5.54 1.26 3.66
CA ILE A 223 4.89 2.15 2.71
C ILE A 223 5.94 3.08 2.14
N VAL A 224 6.10 3.04 0.81
CA VAL A 224 6.91 4.02 0.09
C VAL A 224 5.99 5.12 -0.42
N VAL A 225 6.25 6.35 0.01
CA VAL A 225 5.50 7.53 -0.39
C VAL A 225 5.67 7.77 -1.88
N SER A 226 4.55 7.83 -2.59
CA SER A 226 4.51 8.15 -4.01
C SER A 226 3.23 8.89 -4.34
N ASP A 227 3.33 9.90 -5.19
CA ASP A 227 2.19 10.64 -5.73
C ASP A 227 1.98 10.31 -7.22
N SER A 228 0.75 9.90 -7.56
CA SER A 228 0.32 9.62 -8.93
C SER A 228 0.04 10.86 -9.78
N LEU A 229 -0.13 12.03 -9.16
CA LEU A 229 -0.39 13.31 -9.85
C LEU A 229 0.89 14.08 -10.21
N GLY A 230 2.07 13.56 -9.84
CA GLY A 230 3.37 14.14 -10.22
C GLY A 230 3.83 15.31 -9.36
N SER A 231 3.23 15.53 -8.19
CA SER A 231 3.76 16.43 -7.17
C SER A 231 4.91 15.78 -6.38
N ASN A 232 5.44 16.49 -5.38
CA ASN A 232 6.63 16.09 -4.64
C ASN A 232 6.39 15.11 -3.48
N GLY A 233 5.16 14.67 -3.22
CA GLY A 233 4.86 13.80 -2.08
C GLY A 233 3.43 13.87 -1.57
N TRP A 234 3.24 13.50 -0.32
CA TRP A 234 1.95 13.57 0.37
C TRP A 234 1.89 14.82 1.24
N ALA A 235 0.81 15.60 1.14
CA ALA A 235 0.68 16.84 1.89
C ALA A 235 -0.19 16.67 3.14
N LEU A 236 0.26 17.23 4.26
CA LEU A 236 -0.63 17.60 5.36
C LEU A 236 -1.17 19.01 5.10
N VAL A 237 -2.48 19.17 5.08
CA VAL A 237 -3.18 20.44 4.85
C VAL A 237 -4.14 20.68 6.01
N SER A 238 -4.34 21.94 6.37
CA SER A 238 -5.29 22.32 7.42
C SER A 238 -6.45 23.14 6.88
N SER A 239 -7.58 23.11 7.59
CA SER A 239 -8.82 23.74 7.15
C SER A 239 -8.80 25.27 7.11
N ASP A 240 -7.81 25.93 7.74
CA ASP A 240 -7.62 27.38 7.67
C ASP A 240 -6.97 27.85 6.37
N ASP A 241 -6.18 26.99 5.71
CA ASP A 241 -5.54 27.27 4.44
C ASP A 241 -5.59 26.04 3.53
N THR A 242 -6.78 25.80 2.99
CA THR A 242 -7.08 24.61 2.18
C THR A 242 -6.31 24.51 0.86
N GLY A 243 -5.54 25.54 0.47
CA GLY A 243 -4.76 25.56 -0.77
C GLY A 243 -3.26 25.30 -0.58
N THR A 244 -2.79 25.24 0.67
CA THR A 244 -1.36 25.20 0.99
C THR A 244 -1.05 24.05 1.94
N SER A 245 -0.06 23.23 1.58
CA SER A 245 0.46 22.21 2.49
C SER A 245 1.17 22.86 3.69
N LYS A 246 0.87 22.41 4.92
CA LYS A 246 1.68 22.73 6.11
C LYS A 246 3.05 22.06 6.00
N PHE A 247 3.08 20.78 5.61
CA PHE A 247 4.30 20.09 5.19
C PHE A 247 3.99 19.03 4.14
N VAL A 248 5.04 18.53 3.48
CA VAL A 248 4.99 17.43 2.52
C VAL A 248 5.91 16.31 2.99
N VAL A 249 5.38 15.09 3.05
CA VAL A 249 6.18 13.86 3.15
C VAL A 249 6.73 13.56 1.76
N PRO A 250 8.06 13.63 1.52
CA PRO A 250 8.59 13.55 0.17
C PRO A 250 8.40 12.18 -0.50
N ASN A 251 8.22 12.17 -1.82
CA ASN A 251 8.27 10.95 -2.63
C ASN A 251 9.56 10.15 -2.35
N GLY A 252 9.42 8.84 -2.21
CA GLY A 252 10.51 7.92 -1.87
C GLY A 252 10.76 7.75 -0.37
N THR A 253 10.11 8.55 0.49
CA THR A 253 10.14 8.31 1.94
C THR A 253 9.53 6.94 2.24
N THR A 254 10.25 6.10 2.98
CA THR A 254 9.72 4.82 3.45
C THR A 254 9.25 4.99 4.88
N ILE A 255 7.95 4.83 5.13
CA ILE A 255 7.38 4.73 6.48
C ILE A 255 7.30 3.24 6.81
N PRO A 256 8.11 2.72 7.75
CA PRO A 256 8.15 1.29 8.05
C PRO A 256 6.78 0.73 8.43
N ALA A 257 6.57 -0.56 8.23
CA ALA A 257 5.40 -1.26 8.78
C ALA A 257 5.26 -0.96 10.27
N ARG A 258 4.06 -0.54 10.72
CA ARG A 258 3.82 -0.14 12.13
C ARG A 258 4.72 1.00 12.62
N GLY A 259 5.33 1.75 11.70
CA GLY A 259 6.24 2.86 11.97
C GLY A 259 5.58 4.23 11.86
N HIS A 260 6.39 5.26 12.06
CA HIS A 260 5.92 6.63 12.29
C HIS A 260 6.63 7.64 11.38
N PHE A 261 6.02 8.81 11.20
CA PHE A 261 6.63 9.97 10.57
C PHE A 261 6.19 11.25 11.29
N LEU A 262 7.12 12.10 11.66
CA LEU A 262 6.86 13.26 12.53
C LEU A 262 7.04 14.60 11.81
N GLY A 263 5.97 15.38 11.71
CA GLY A 263 6.01 16.79 11.33
C GLY A 263 5.99 17.70 12.56
N VAL A 264 6.90 18.66 12.64
CA VAL A 264 7.00 19.59 13.78
C VAL A 264 7.04 21.05 13.35
N ASN A 265 6.47 21.94 14.15
CA ASN A 265 6.64 23.37 13.92
C ASN A 265 8.00 23.84 14.49
N ALA A 266 8.91 24.24 13.60
CA ALA A 266 10.27 24.64 13.97
C ALA A 266 10.32 25.89 14.87
N ASN A 267 9.24 26.67 14.94
CA ASN A 267 9.20 27.88 15.74
C ASN A 267 8.97 27.62 17.24
N GLY A 268 8.35 26.50 17.63
CA GLY A 268 7.95 26.28 19.02
C GLY A 268 8.00 24.85 19.55
N TYR A 269 8.33 23.85 18.72
CA TYR A 269 8.32 22.44 19.12
C TYR A 269 9.16 22.13 20.37
N SER A 270 8.48 21.87 21.49
CA SER A 270 9.08 21.68 22.83
C SER A 270 9.51 20.25 23.15
N LEU A 271 9.10 19.25 22.36
CA LEU A 271 9.34 17.83 22.63
C LEU A 271 10.58 17.27 21.90
N ASN A 272 11.44 18.15 21.38
CA ASN A 272 12.70 17.75 20.73
C ASN A 272 13.72 17.07 21.67
N GLY A 273 13.44 17.02 22.97
CA GLY A 273 14.18 16.29 23.99
C GLY A 273 13.52 14.97 24.41
N TYR A 274 12.30 14.69 23.94
CA TYR A 274 11.59 13.46 24.27
C TYR A 274 12.35 12.28 23.66
N PRO A 275 12.66 11.21 24.42
CA PRO A 275 13.40 10.07 23.89
C PRO A 275 12.59 9.37 22.78
N ALA A 276 12.90 9.61 21.51
CA ALA A 276 12.44 8.77 20.39
C ALA A 276 13.32 7.54 20.27
N GLY A 277 13.67 6.98 21.42
CA GLY A 277 14.09 5.63 21.42
C GLY A 277 15.50 5.32 20.95
N THR A 278 16.45 6.18 21.28
CA THR A 278 17.87 5.84 21.45
C THR A 278 18.47 7.03 22.22
N THR A 279 19.72 7.41 21.94
CA THR A 279 20.24 8.77 22.16
C THR A 279 19.63 9.81 21.19
N ILE A 280 18.71 9.38 20.31
CA ILE A 280 18.01 10.25 19.36
C ILE A 280 16.66 10.62 19.97
N ASN A 281 16.39 11.92 19.96
CA ASN A 281 15.15 12.48 20.46
C ASN A 281 14.08 12.50 19.36
N ALA A 282 12.84 12.82 19.71
CA ALA A 282 11.72 13.03 18.80
C ALA A 282 11.89 14.28 17.93
N VAL A 283 13.00 14.37 17.20
CA VAL A 283 13.21 15.41 16.19
C VAL A 283 12.25 15.13 15.04
N GLY A 284 11.61 16.17 14.51
CA GLY A 284 10.75 16.03 13.33
C GLY A 284 11.52 15.52 12.12
N ASP A 285 10.93 14.55 11.42
CA ASP A 285 11.39 14.09 10.10
C ASP A 285 11.20 15.19 9.05
N VAL A 286 10.21 16.06 9.27
CA VAL A 286 9.98 17.28 8.51
C VAL A 286 9.62 18.43 9.45
N THR A 287 9.96 19.64 9.02
CA THR A 287 9.62 20.86 9.75
C THR A 287 8.72 21.77 8.93
N TYR A 288 7.82 22.49 9.61
CA TYR A 288 7.06 23.59 9.06
C TYR A 288 7.10 24.80 10.00
N THR A 289 6.57 25.94 9.56
CA THR A 289 6.59 27.19 10.36
C THR A 289 5.24 27.88 10.46
N ALA A 290 4.32 27.58 9.55
CA ALA A 290 2.98 28.15 9.55
C ALA A 290 2.17 27.54 10.70
N ASP A 291 1.65 28.40 11.57
CA ASP A 291 0.76 28.04 12.67
C ASP A 291 -0.50 27.31 12.15
N ILE A 292 -0.96 26.30 12.87
CA ILE A 292 -2.23 25.62 12.69
C ILE A 292 -3.16 26.11 13.80
N PRO A 293 -4.24 26.84 13.47
CA PRO A 293 -5.14 27.35 14.50
C PRO A 293 -5.69 26.24 15.40
N ASN A 294 -5.78 26.50 16.71
CA ASN A 294 -6.26 25.52 17.70
C ASN A 294 -7.59 24.84 17.35
N ASN A 295 -8.45 25.49 16.55
CA ASN A 295 -9.77 25.00 16.14
C ASN A 295 -9.82 24.46 14.71
N ALA A 296 -8.68 24.35 14.01
CA ALA A 296 -8.61 23.82 12.66
C ALA A 296 -8.79 22.30 12.63
N GLY A 297 -9.17 21.79 11.47
CA GLY A 297 -9.00 20.38 11.12
C GLY A 297 -7.74 20.21 10.27
N ILE A 298 -7.19 19.01 10.24
CA ILE A 298 -6.07 18.62 9.38
C ILE A 298 -6.42 17.36 8.59
N ALA A 299 -5.89 17.27 7.39
CA ALA A 299 -6.07 16.11 6.51
C ALA A 299 -4.74 15.76 5.83
N LEU A 300 -4.48 14.47 5.71
CA LEU A 300 -3.35 13.93 4.95
C LEU A 300 -3.85 13.53 3.55
N PHE A 301 -3.20 14.06 2.52
CA PHE A 301 -3.50 13.75 1.12
C PHE A 301 -2.34 13.01 0.48
N LYS A 302 -2.63 12.02 -0.37
CA LYS A 302 -1.63 11.26 -1.14
C LYS A 302 -0.98 12.03 -2.29
N THR A 303 -1.13 13.35 -2.28
CA THR A 303 -0.55 14.29 -3.25
C THR A 303 -0.30 15.63 -2.56
N ALA A 304 0.66 16.39 -3.06
CA ALA A 304 0.92 17.78 -2.72
C ALA A 304 0.46 18.74 -3.84
N ASP A 305 -0.17 18.23 -4.91
CA ASP A 305 -0.89 19.07 -5.87
C ASP A 305 -2.20 19.56 -5.22
N PRO A 306 -2.42 20.88 -5.08
CA PRO A 306 -3.67 21.41 -4.53
C PRO A 306 -4.93 20.97 -5.29
N ALA A 307 -4.82 20.60 -6.57
CA ALA A 307 -5.94 20.04 -7.33
C ALA A 307 -6.41 18.68 -6.79
N GLY A 308 -5.56 17.97 -6.06
CA GLY A 308 -5.85 16.70 -5.41
C GLY A 308 -6.17 16.83 -3.92
N PHE A 309 -6.46 18.01 -3.38
CA PHE A 309 -6.99 18.15 -2.01
C PHE A 309 -8.50 17.87 -2.01
N ASP A 310 -8.83 16.59 -2.23
CA ASP A 310 -10.20 16.09 -2.32
C ASP A 310 -10.37 14.74 -1.57
N ALA A 311 -11.61 14.26 -1.48
CA ALA A 311 -11.93 13.04 -0.74
C ALA A 311 -11.31 11.75 -1.35
N ASN A 312 -11.01 11.74 -2.64
CA ASN A 312 -10.42 10.58 -3.32
C ASN A 312 -8.92 10.44 -2.99
N HIS A 313 -8.27 11.56 -2.67
CA HIS A 313 -6.86 11.61 -2.36
C HIS A 313 -6.57 11.65 -0.85
N ARG A 314 -7.58 11.78 -0.01
CA ARG A 314 -7.42 11.80 1.44
C ARG A 314 -7.11 10.41 2.01
N LEU A 315 -6.09 10.32 2.84
CA LEU A 315 -5.72 9.11 3.58
C LEU A 315 -6.37 9.06 4.98
N ASP A 316 -6.38 10.19 5.67
CA ASP A 316 -6.95 10.37 7.01
C ASP A 316 -7.23 11.85 7.28
N ALA A 317 -8.14 12.16 8.20
CA ALA A 317 -8.37 13.51 8.70
C ALA A 317 -8.82 13.55 10.16
N VAL A 318 -8.43 14.61 10.85
CA VAL A 318 -8.91 14.89 12.20
C VAL A 318 -9.27 16.36 12.38
N GLY A 319 -10.45 16.62 12.94
CA GLY A 319 -10.91 17.98 13.21
C GLY A 319 -11.87 18.09 14.37
N PHE A 320 -12.03 19.31 14.87
CA PHE A 320 -12.98 19.63 15.94
C PHE A 320 -14.42 19.70 15.43
N SER A 321 -15.39 19.63 16.34
CA SER A 321 -16.82 19.71 16.02
C SER A 321 -17.21 20.99 15.26
N ALA A 322 -16.44 22.07 15.43
CA ALA A 322 -16.63 23.34 14.72
C ALA A 322 -16.15 23.33 13.26
N VAL A 323 -15.32 22.36 12.85
CA VAL A 323 -14.87 22.19 11.47
C VAL A 323 -16.03 21.62 10.67
N ILE A 324 -16.62 22.41 9.77
CA ILE A 324 -17.82 22.02 9.01
C ILE A 324 -17.45 21.20 7.76
N ASP A 325 -16.27 21.45 7.19
CA ASP A 325 -15.81 20.75 6.00
C ASP A 325 -15.45 19.29 6.34
N PRO A 326 -16.19 18.29 5.79
CA PRO A 326 -15.92 16.89 6.05
C PRO A 326 -14.58 16.43 5.45
N LEU A 327 -13.93 17.23 4.60
CA LEU A 327 -12.61 16.91 4.08
C LEU A 327 -11.55 16.92 5.18
N TYR A 328 -11.69 17.78 6.18
CA TYR A 328 -10.74 17.98 7.29
C TYR A 328 -11.22 17.42 8.63
N ARG A 329 -12.21 16.51 8.59
CA ARG A 329 -12.78 15.88 9.79
C ARG A 329 -13.53 14.60 9.43
N GLU A 330 -13.39 13.57 10.26
CA GLU A 330 -14.12 12.32 10.10
C GLU A 330 -15.23 12.18 11.14
N GLY A 331 -16.43 11.87 10.66
CA GLY A 331 -17.61 11.67 11.49
C GLY A 331 -17.86 12.82 12.46
N ASN A 332 -18.07 12.48 13.74
CA ASN A 332 -18.18 13.47 14.80
C ASN A 332 -16.80 14.00 15.14
N GLY A 333 -16.66 15.32 15.10
CA GLY A 333 -15.41 15.98 15.46
C GLY A 333 -15.04 15.82 16.92
N LEU A 334 -13.77 16.12 17.20
CA LEU A 334 -13.28 16.28 18.56
C LEU A 334 -14.11 17.32 19.33
N GLY A 335 -13.97 17.29 20.66
CA GLY A 335 -14.66 18.21 21.57
C GLY A 335 -14.20 19.66 21.45
N VAL A 336 -13.92 20.30 22.58
CA VAL A 336 -13.49 21.70 22.59
C VAL A 336 -11.99 21.78 22.28
N PRO A 337 -11.55 22.69 21.38
CA PRO A 337 -10.14 23.03 21.18
C PRO A 337 -9.42 23.37 22.48
N VAL A 338 -8.14 23.01 22.58
CA VAL A 338 -7.29 23.43 23.70
C VAL A 338 -6.74 24.83 23.43
N THR A 339 -6.96 25.75 24.36
CA THR A 339 -6.51 27.15 24.25
C THR A 339 -5.53 27.55 25.34
N THR A 340 -5.06 26.59 26.14
CA THR A 340 -4.18 26.80 27.30
C THR A 340 -2.81 26.16 27.03
N ASP A 341 -1.74 26.84 27.46
CA ASP A 341 -0.35 26.40 27.27
C ASP A 341 0.05 25.37 28.33
N VAL A 342 -0.33 24.11 28.11
CA VAL A 342 0.00 22.97 28.97
C VAL A 342 0.45 21.77 28.16
N GLU A 343 1.17 20.83 28.81
CA GLU A 343 1.62 19.58 28.20
C GLU A 343 0.43 18.65 27.95
N HIS A 344 0.05 18.53 26.68
CA HIS A 344 -1.07 17.71 26.23
C HIS A 344 -0.89 17.29 24.77
N SER A 345 -1.67 16.29 24.36
CA SER A 345 -1.85 15.93 22.97
C SER A 345 -3.19 15.23 22.77
N PHE A 346 -3.68 15.24 21.54
CA PHE A 346 -4.75 14.35 21.12
C PHE A 346 -4.10 13.08 20.59
N VAL A 347 -4.42 11.95 21.22
CA VAL A 347 -3.87 10.64 20.87
C VAL A 347 -4.99 9.77 20.31
N ARG A 348 -4.71 9.09 19.20
CA ARG A 348 -5.60 8.07 18.66
C ARG A 348 -5.57 6.87 19.61
N LYS A 349 -6.75 6.37 19.98
CA LYS A 349 -6.91 5.27 20.93
C LYS A 349 -6.34 4.00 20.34
N LEU A 350 -5.69 3.23 21.20
CA LEU A 350 -5.11 1.93 20.87
C LEU A 350 -5.87 0.80 21.58
N THR A 351 -7.22 0.86 21.62
CA THR A 351 -8.08 0.00 22.46
C THR A 351 -7.86 -1.50 22.21
N SER A 352 -7.55 -1.89 20.97
CA SER A 352 -7.25 -3.27 20.55
C SER A 352 -5.75 -3.60 20.54
N GLY A 353 -4.89 -2.64 20.91
CA GLY A 353 -3.45 -2.66 20.64
C GLY A 353 -3.07 -2.09 19.28
N PHE A 354 -4.03 -1.71 18.44
CA PHE A 354 -3.81 -1.00 17.17
C PHE A 354 -4.61 0.31 17.16
N PRO A 355 -4.23 1.30 16.33
CA PRO A 355 -5.02 2.51 16.12
C PRO A 355 -6.48 2.21 15.83
N GLN A 356 -7.34 2.85 16.61
CA GLN A 356 -8.77 2.86 16.36
C GLN A 356 -9.07 3.83 15.22
N ASP A 357 -9.75 3.32 14.20
CA ASP A 357 -10.14 4.07 13.02
C ASP A 357 -11.56 3.67 12.63
N THR A 358 -12.54 4.45 13.10
CA THR A 358 -13.98 4.17 12.91
C THR A 358 -14.64 5.23 12.04
N ASP A 359 -13.83 5.98 11.29
CA ASP A 359 -14.21 7.19 10.55
C ASP A 359 -14.94 8.21 11.45
N ASN A 360 -14.55 8.30 12.73
CA ASN A 360 -15.22 9.13 13.72
C ASN A 360 -14.22 9.66 14.76
N ASN A 361 -13.75 10.89 14.56
CA ASN A 361 -12.68 11.46 15.37
C ASN A 361 -12.99 11.46 16.88
N LEU A 362 -14.24 11.72 17.29
CA LEU A 362 -14.65 11.66 18.70
C LEU A 362 -14.54 10.26 19.30
N ALA A 363 -14.85 9.24 18.51
CA ALA A 363 -14.72 7.85 18.92
C ALA A 363 -13.25 7.41 18.97
N ASP A 364 -12.43 7.94 18.07
CA ASP A 364 -11.08 7.45 17.81
C ASP A 364 -10.01 8.15 18.64
N PHE A 365 -10.19 9.41 19.01
CA PHE A 365 -9.20 10.16 19.79
C PHE A 365 -9.59 10.35 21.26
N VAL A 366 -8.57 10.62 22.07
CA VAL A 366 -8.69 11.07 23.45
C VAL A 366 -7.68 12.19 23.71
N LEU A 367 -8.10 13.19 24.47
CA LEU A 367 -7.21 14.23 24.96
C LEU A 367 -6.47 13.71 26.20
N VAL A 368 -5.14 13.72 26.15
CA VAL A 368 -4.28 13.39 27.29
C VAL A 368 -3.54 14.64 27.76
N ALA A 369 -3.31 14.74 29.07
CA ALA A 369 -2.50 15.80 29.66
C ALA A 369 -1.70 15.27 30.85
N THR A 370 -0.51 15.83 31.07
CA THR A 370 0.42 15.34 32.10
C THR A 370 0.01 15.67 33.53
N ASP A 371 -0.94 16.59 33.69
CA ASP A 371 -1.61 16.92 34.95
C ASP A 371 -3.06 16.37 35.03
N GLY A 372 -3.48 15.55 34.06
CA GLY A 372 -4.83 15.01 33.98
C GLY A 372 -5.87 16.10 33.73
N ASN A 373 -6.96 16.11 34.50
CA ASN A 373 -8.01 17.12 34.33
C ASN A 373 -7.85 18.36 35.21
N GLN A 374 -6.66 18.58 35.77
CA GLN A 374 -6.42 19.73 36.65
C GLN A 374 -6.51 21.04 35.87
N THR A 375 -5.86 21.11 34.71
CA THR A 375 -5.98 22.29 33.83
C THR A 375 -6.99 22.07 32.70
N LEU A 376 -7.09 20.86 32.15
CA LEU A 376 -7.98 20.54 31.02
C LEU A 376 -9.10 19.59 31.44
N ALA A 377 -10.30 20.11 31.70
CA ALA A 377 -11.39 19.36 32.33
C ALA A 377 -11.77 18.01 31.66
N SER A 378 -11.61 17.89 30.34
CA SER A 378 -11.90 16.66 29.57
C SER A 378 -10.70 15.73 29.36
N ALA A 379 -9.51 16.10 29.84
CA ALA A 379 -8.30 15.32 29.63
C ALA A 379 -8.22 14.12 30.59
N GLN A 380 -7.74 13.00 30.05
CA GLN A 380 -7.29 11.87 30.84
C GLN A 380 -5.83 12.09 31.24
N LEU A 381 -5.43 11.62 32.43
CA LEU A 381 -4.01 11.61 32.78
C LEU A 381 -3.23 10.75 31.79
N GLY A 382 -2.22 11.37 31.17
CA GLY A 382 -1.38 10.77 30.14
C GLY A 382 -0.24 11.70 29.74
N ALA A 383 0.47 11.41 28.66
CA ALA A 383 1.54 12.28 28.18
C ALA A 383 1.60 12.31 26.64
N PRO A 384 2.03 13.43 26.05
CA PRO A 384 2.54 13.42 24.70
C PRO A 384 3.69 12.44 24.57
N GLY A 385 3.74 11.70 23.47
CA GLY A 385 4.82 10.74 23.23
C GLY A 385 5.14 10.60 21.75
N PRO A 386 5.54 11.71 21.07
CA PRO A 386 5.70 11.77 19.63
C PRO A 386 6.80 10.83 19.12
N GLU A 387 6.57 10.27 17.94
CA GLU A 387 7.45 9.28 17.31
C GLU A 387 7.83 9.65 15.88
N ASN A 388 9.10 9.46 15.53
CA ASN A 388 9.61 9.73 14.18
C ASN A 388 10.02 8.42 13.48
N LEU A 389 10.61 8.51 12.28
CA LEU A 389 11.05 7.34 11.50
C LEU A 389 12.05 6.42 12.22
N ASN A 390 12.72 6.89 13.29
CA ASN A 390 13.72 6.12 14.05
C ASN A 390 13.19 5.58 15.39
N SER A 391 11.93 5.88 15.74
CA SER A 391 11.27 5.35 16.92
C SER A 391 11.12 3.82 16.87
N PRO A 392 10.85 3.14 18.01
CA PRO A 392 10.41 1.75 17.95
C PRO A 392 9.21 1.61 17.04
N ILE A 393 9.01 0.39 16.58
CA ILE A 393 7.72 -0.01 16.04
C ILE A 393 7.10 -1.07 16.91
N GLN A 394 5.77 -1.21 16.81
CA GLN A 394 5.03 -2.18 17.58
C GLN A 394 5.42 -3.62 17.21
N HIS A 395 5.76 -4.42 18.22
CA HIS A 395 6.14 -5.83 18.12
C HIS A 395 5.34 -6.73 19.08
N ASN A 396 4.09 -6.37 19.39
CA ASN A 396 3.17 -7.19 20.20
C ASN A 396 3.06 -8.65 19.73
N ILE A 397 3.16 -8.87 18.41
CA ILE A 397 3.09 -10.21 17.84
C ILE A 397 4.40 -10.99 17.98
N ASP A 398 5.54 -10.32 17.97
CA ASP A 398 6.87 -10.96 17.95
C ASP A 398 7.48 -11.11 19.34
N ILE A 399 7.27 -10.12 20.21
CA ILE A 399 7.82 -10.11 21.56
C ILE A 399 6.75 -10.55 22.55
N LYS A 400 6.77 -11.83 22.90
CA LYS A 400 5.75 -12.45 23.74
C LYS A 400 6.07 -12.30 25.22
N SER A 401 5.03 -11.97 26.00
CA SER A 401 5.12 -11.94 27.46
C SER A 401 4.68 -13.26 28.09
N SER A 402 5.30 -13.62 29.22
CA SER A 402 4.95 -14.75 30.06
C SER A 402 5.17 -14.41 31.54
N LEU A 403 4.73 -15.29 32.44
CA LEU A 403 4.97 -15.14 33.87
C LEU A 403 6.45 -15.39 34.18
N ILE A 404 7.02 -14.56 35.06
CA ILE A 404 8.39 -14.78 35.58
C ILE A 404 8.44 -16.00 36.50
N GLU A 405 7.32 -16.32 37.15
CA GLU A 405 7.14 -17.52 37.98
C GLU A 405 5.92 -18.29 37.46
N PRO A 406 6.12 -19.31 36.61
CA PRO A 406 5.03 -20.07 36.01
C PRO A 406 4.17 -20.83 37.02
N THR A 407 4.71 -21.18 38.20
CA THR A 407 3.96 -21.95 39.21
C THR A 407 3.10 -21.09 40.12
N GLN A 408 3.16 -19.77 39.99
CA GLN A 408 2.37 -18.82 40.78
C GLN A 408 1.35 -18.12 39.90
N SER A 409 0.22 -17.73 40.52
CA SER A 409 -0.77 -16.91 39.84
C SER A 409 -0.13 -15.60 39.35
N SER A 410 -0.64 -15.09 38.23
CA SER A 410 -0.27 -13.76 37.70
C SER A 410 -0.55 -12.61 38.69
N PHE A 411 -1.35 -12.91 39.72
CA PHE A 411 -1.85 -12.01 40.74
C PHE A 411 -1.10 -12.05 42.07
N ALA A 412 -0.19 -13.02 42.23
CA ALA A 412 0.55 -13.28 43.47
C ALA A 412 2.05 -12.96 43.29
N PRO A 413 2.79 -12.75 44.39
CA PRO A 413 4.25 -12.67 44.34
C PRO A 413 4.87 -13.96 43.76
N PRO A 414 5.96 -13.88 42.99
CA PRO A 414 6.66 -12.64 42.61
C PRO A 414 6.09 -11.95 41.37
N ASN A 415 5.16 -12.57 40.64
CA ASN A 415 4.58 -12.04 39.38
C ASN A 415 3.88 -10.68 39.55
N ARG A 416 3.28 -10.46 40.73
CA ARG A 416 2.68 -9.18 41.10
C ARG A 416 2.85 -8.93 42.59
N VAL A 417 3.32 -7.74 42.96
CA VAL A 417 3.58 -7.37 44.35
C VAL A 417 2.96 -6.01 44.63
N ARG A 418 2.14 -5.93 45.68
CA ARG A 418 1.63 -4.66 46.20
C ARG A 418 2.41 -4.28 47.45
N THR A 419 2.83 -3.02 47.55
CA THR A 419 3.33 -2.41 48.79
C THR A 419 2.35 -1.37 49.29
N GLY A 420 2.33 -1.13 50.61
CA GLY A 420 1.40 -0.18 51.23
C GLY A 420 -0.04 -0.72 51.40
N SER A 421 -0.94 0.16 51.81
CA SER A 421 -2.34 -0.16 52.11
C SER A 421 -3.25 1.02 51.78
N GLY A 422 -4.53 0.76 51.49
CA GLY A 422 -5.49 1.80 51.12
C GLY A 422 -5.04 2.57 49.88
N ASP A 423 -5.27 3.88 49.84
CA ASP A 423 -4.94 4.76 48.72
C ASP A 423 -3.46 5.17 48.66
N SER A 424 -2.56 4.28 49.08
CA SER A 424 -1.12 4.53 49.10
C SER A 424 -0.30 3.29 48.77
N GLY A 425 0.92 3.52 48.30
CA GLY A 425 1.92 2.49 48.02
C GLY A 425 2.09 2.23 46.53
N THR A 426 2.62 1.05 46.18
CA THR A 426 2.93 0.72 44.79
C THR A 426 2.38 -0.63 44.38
N LEU A 427 2.18 -0.78 43.07
CA LEU A 427 1.90 -2.05 42.42
C LEU A 427 3.04 -2.36 41.45
N SER A 428 3.74 -3.46 41.70
CA SER A 428 4.71 -4.03 40.78
C SER A 428 4.06 -5.16 39.98
N ILE A 429 4.18 -5.11 38.66
CA ILE A 429 3.82 -6.20 37.75
C ILE A 429 5.09 -6.64 37.04
N ARG A 430 5.38 -7.94 37.07
CA ARG A 430 6.63 -8.49 36.53
C ARG A 430 6.35 -9.53 35.47
N ARG A 431 7.02 -9.42 34.32
CA ARG A 431 6.81 -10.29 33.16
C ARG A 431 8.14 -10.63 32.49
N ARG A 432 8.20 -11.83 31.94
CA ARG A 432 9.28 -12.28 31.06
C ARG A 432 8.89 -11.99 29.62
N PHE A 433 9.74 -11.30 28.88
CA PHE A 433 9.56 -11.04 27.46
C PHE A 433 10.57 -11.84 26.64
N THR A 434 10.12 -12.49 25.57
CA THR A 434 10.95 -13.29 24.67
C THR A 434 11.03 -12.62 23.31
N ASN A 435 12.23 -12.39 22.79
CA ASN A 435 12.42 -11.81 21.46
C ASN A 435 12.22 -12.87 20.37
N ASN A 436 11.12 -12.82 19.61
CA ASN A 436 10.94 -13.64 18.40
C ASN A 436 10.89 -12.81 17.10
N THR A 437 11.45 -11.61 17.10
CA THR A 437 11.48 -10.73 15.92
C THR A 437 12.36 -11.28 14.78
N GLY A 438 13.19 -12.29 15.07
CA GLY A 438 14.18 -12.82 14.13
C GLY A 438 15.48 -11.98 14.05
N ALA A 439 15.52 -10.81 14.68
CA ALA A 439 16.69 -9.93 14.75
C ALA A 439 17.02 -9.56 16.21
N THR A 440 18.23 -9.04 16.45
CA THR A 440 18.60 -8.53 17.77
C THR A 440 17.78 -7.28 18.08
N VAL A 441 17.08 -7.27 19.21
CA VAL A 441 16.38 -6.08 19.72
C VAL A 441 17.39 -5.20 20.44
N THR A 442 17.66 -4.01 19.91
CA THR A 442 18.59 -3.04 20.50
C THR A 442 17.94 -2.15 21.54
N ARG A 443 16.60 -2.07 21.51
CA ARG A 443 15.82 -1.37 22.52
C ARG A 443 14.41 -1.90 22.63
N LEU A 444 13.93 -1.93 23.87
CA LEU A 444 12.61 -2.39 24.23
C LEU A 444 11.85 -1.28 24.99
N ARG A 445 10.77 -0.79 24.39
CA ARG A 445 9.87 0.21 24.95
C ARG A 445 8.49 -0.41 25.18
N PHE A 446 7.78 0.12 26.16
CA PHE A 446 6.42 -0.27 26.48
C PHE A 446 5.54 0.97 26.60
N ARG A 447 4.60 1.13 25.66
CA ARG A 447 3.64 2.24 25.66
C ARG A 447 2.36 1.85 26.38
N ALA A 448 1.93 2.65 27.34
CA ALA A 448 0.67 2.45 28.07
C ALA A 448 -0.53 2.84 27.20
N VAL A 449 -1.13 1.85 26.55
CA VAL A 449 -2.26 2.03 25.64
C VAL A 449 -3.61 1.91 26.33
N ASN A 450 -3.62 1.38 27.54
CA ASN A 450 -4.76 1.40 28.43
C ASN A 450 -4.26 1.38 29.86
N ILE A 451 -4.65 2.33 30.69
CA ILE A 451 -4.31 2.35 32.11
C ILE A 451 -5.43 3.02 32.87
N THR A 452 -5.70 2.53 34.07
CA THR A 452 -6.69 3.14 34.97
C THR A 452 -6.05 4.28 35.73
N THR A 453 -6.37 5.49 35.30
CA THR A 453 -5.95 6.75 35.92
C THR A 453 -7.17 7.60 36.27
N GLN A 454 -6.93 8.76 36.87
CA GLN A 454 -7.89 9.84 36.97
C GLN A 454 -8.64 10.09 35.63
N ASN A 455 -9.98 10.11 35.68
CA ASN A 455 -10.92 10.33 34.56
C ASN A 455 -10.87 9.33 33.41
N THR A 456 -10.20 8.20 33.58
CA THR A 456 -10.35 7.08 32.65
C THR A 456 -11.85 6.68 32.60
N PRO A 457 -12.47 6.47 31.42
CA PRO A 457 -13.89 6.15 31.30
C PRO A 457 -14.33 5.00 32.20
N VAL A 458 -15.37 5.24 33.00
CA VAL A 458 -15.84 4.31 34.04
C VAL A 458 -16.55 3.12 33.39
N SER A 459 -16.07 1.92 33.67
CA SER A 459 -16.78 0.67 33.34
C SER A 459 -17.14 -0.15 34.58
N VAL A 460 -16.39 0.00 35.69
CA VAL A 460 -16.65 -0.71 36.95
C VAL A 460 -16.16 0.14 38.14
N ALA A 461 -16.99 0.36 39.16
CA ALA A 461 -16.63 1.10 40.37
C ALA A 461 -16.37 0.15 41.56
N PRO A 462 -15.50 0.52 42.54
CA PRO A 462 -14.60 1.67 42.53
C PRO A 462 -13.41 1.47 41.57
N GLN A 463 -12.88 2.56 41.03
CA GLN A 463 -11.78 2.58 40.06
C GLN A 463 -10.48 3.07 40.69
N ALA A 464 -9.37 2.40 40.38
CA ALA A 464 -8.04 2.81 40.83
C ALA A 464 -7.55 4.07 40.10
N ASP A 465 -6.63 4.81 40.73
CA ASP A 465 -5.79 5.80 40.05
C ASP A 465 -4.34 5.32 40.16
N LEU A 466 -3.83 4.78 39.05
CA LEU A 466 -2.48 4.23 38.94
C LEU A 466 -1.62 5.11 38.04
N ARG A 467 -0.37 5.31 38.42
CA ARG A 467 0.60 6.07 37.64
C ARG A 467 1.87 5.27 37.43
N LEU A 468 2.26 5.02 36.18
CA LEU A 468 3.55 4.40 35.86
C LEU A 468 4.68 5.30 36.36
N ILE A 469 5.70 4.70 36.96
CA ILE A 469 6.86 5.42 37.50
C ILE A 469 8.14 4.66 37.18
N THR A 470 9.25 5.40 37.18
CA THR A 470 10.59 4.82 37.05
C THR A 470 10.89 3.86 38.20
N SER A 471 11.54 2.73 37.88
CA SER A 471 11.97 1.71 38.83
C SER A 471 13.41 1.31 38.58
N GLY A 472 14.06 0.82 39.64
CA GLY A 472 15.42 0.30 39.58
C GLY A 472 15.44 -1.21 39.42
N ASP A 473 16.60 -1.68 38.97
CA ASP A 473 17.01 -3.07 38.83
C ASP A 473 17.12 -3.81 40.18
N PHE A 474 16.68 -5.06 40.26
CA PHE A 474 16.80 -5.89 41.48
C PHE A 474 16.75 -7.40 41.18
N THR A 475 17.20 -8.20 42.14
CA THR A 475 17.15 -9.67 42.05
C THR A 475 16.01 -10.23 42.88
N ILE A 476 15.38 -11.31 42.40
CA ILE A 476 14.38 -12.10 43.13
C ILE A 476 14.76 -13.58 43.09
N THR A 477 14.27 -14.35 44.06
CA THR A 477 14.35 -15.81 44.03
C THR A 477 13.03 -16.39 43.54
N THR A 478 13.10 -17.32 42.58
CA THR A 478 11.96 -18.04 42.01
C THR A 478 12.17 -19.55 42.08
N SER A 479 11.16 -20.33 41.69
CA SER A 479 11.28 -21.77 41.50
C SER A 479 12.33 -22.16 40.44
N LEU A 480 12.67 -21.23 39.55
CA LEU A 480 13.67 -21.38 38.49
C LEU A 480 15.08 -20.92 38.93
N GLY A 481 15.23 -20.46 40.17
CA GLY A 481 16.45 -19.86 40.71
C GLY A 481 16.36 -18.34 40.85
N ASP A 482 17.51 -17.72 41.10
CA ASP A 482 17.62 -16.27 41.22
C ASP A 482 17.55 -15.60 39.84
N LEU A 483 16.67 -14.61 39.71
CA LEU A 483 16.43 -13.87 38.46
C LEU A 483 16.70 -12.40 38.66
N MET A 484 17.42 -11.81 37.71
CA MET A 484 17.58 -10.36 37.60
C MET A 484 16.34 -9.77 36.93
N VAL A 485 15.61 -8.91 37.63
CA VAL A 485 14.47 -8.17 37.09
C VAL A 485 14.92 -6.76 36.77
N GLN A 486 14.81 -6.40 35.48
CA GLN A 486 15.11 -5.08 34.98
C GLN A 486 13.99 -4.11 35.35
N GLY A 487 14.36 -2.97 35.92
CA GLY A 487 13.45 -1.84 36.09
C GLY A 487 13.15 -1.16 34.75
N THR A 488 12.14 -0.31 34.74
CA THR A 488 11.82 0.54 33.59
C THR A 488 11.97 2.01 33.93
N VAL A 489 12.41 2.82 32.96
CA VAL A 489 12.50 4.28 33.07
C VAL A 489 11.32 4.90 32.34
N LEU A 490 10.57 5.78 33.01
CA LEU A 490 9.49 6.57 32.39
C LEU A 490 10.08 7.60 31.44
N GLU A 491 9.59 7.64 30.20
CA GLU A 491 9.92 8.66 29.22
C GLU A 491 9.01 9.87 29.46
N GLU A 492 9.62 11.01 29.81
CA GLU A 492 8.90 12.19 30.25
C GLU A 492 8.99 13.31 29.20
N PRO A 493 7.86 13.96 28.83
CA PRO A 493 7.91 15.31 28.26
C PRO A 493 8.49 16.28 29.31
N PRO A 494 8.88 17.51 28.93
CA PRO A 494 9.52 18.47 29.84
C PRO A 494 8.83 18.67 31.20
N ALA A 495 7.52 18.46 31.29
CA ALA A 495 6.79 18.42 32.57
C ALA A 495 5.83 17.22 32.67
N GLN A 496 6.10 16.30 33.62
CA GLN A 496 5.21 15.18 33.95
C GLN A 496 5.04 14.95 35.46
N PRO A 497 4.38 15.89 36.18
CA PRO A 497 4.38 15.92 37.66
C PRO A 497 3.57 14.79 38.31
N GLN A 498 2.68 14.12 37.59
CA GLN A 498 1.77 13.12 38.13
C GLN A 498 2.20 11.67 37.85
N GLY A 499 3.28 11.45 37.10
CA GLY A 499 3.70 10.13 36.60
C GLY A 499 3.02 9.72 35.28
N GLY A 500 3.30 8.50 34.83
CA GLY A 500 2.84 7.93 33.56
C GLY A 500 1.37 7.53 33.56
N GLY A 501 0.63 8.02 32.56
CA GLY A 501 -0.76 7.69 32.31
C GLY A 501 -0.95 7.06 30.93
N LEU A 502 -2.08 7.37 30.28
CA LEU A 502 -2.34 6.94 28.91
C LEU A 502 -1.31 7.55 27.94
N ASN A 503 -0.90 6.80 26.93
CA ASN A 503 0.13 7.15 25.94
C ASN A 503 1.55 7.36 26.51
N SER A 504 1.75 7.31 27.83
CA SER A 504 3.10 7.35 28.40
C SER A 504 3.88 6.07 28.07
N SER A 505 5.18 6.22 27.85
CA SER A 505 6.08 5.11 27.52
C SER A 505 7.10 4.88 28.63
N VAL A 506 7.47 3.61 28.83
CA VAL A 506 8.58 3.23 29.70
C VAL A 506 9.57 2.36 28.94
N THR A 507 10.86 2.56 29.14
CA THR A 507 11.91 1.79 28.47
C THR A 507 12.61 0.86 29.45
N ALA A 508 12.84 -0.38 29.03
CA ALA A 508 13.70 -1.33 29.75
C ALA A 508 15.10 -1.31 29.14
N PHE A 509 16.13 -1.23 29.99
CA PHE A 509 17.50 -1.35 29.53
C PHE A 509 17.75 -2.77 29.02
N VAL A 510 18.30 -2.88 27.80
CA VAL A 510 18.63 -4.17 27.19
C VAL A 510 20.12 -4.46 27.43
N PRO A 511 20.49 -5.47 28.24
CA PRO A 511 21.88 -5.72 28.61
C PRO A 511 22.76 -6.07 27.42
N GLY A 512 24.07 -5.77 27.51
CA GLY A 512 25.09 -6.37 26.63
C GLY A 512 25.06 -5.95 25.16
N GLY A 513 24.35 -4.88 24.81
CA GLY A 513 24.29 -4.36 23.43
C GLY A 513 23.09 -4.84 22.61
N GLY A 514 22.22 -5.69 23.17
CA GLY A 514 20.97 -6.11 22.53
C GLY A 514 20.44 -7.45 23.04
N LEU A 515 19.14 -7.67 22.86
CA LEU A 515 18.43 -8.91 23.19
C LEU A 515 18.37 -9.75 21.93
N ALA A 516 19.22 -10.78 21.83
CA ALA A 516 19.31 -11.65 20.66
C ALA A 516 18.00 -12.40 20.36
N PRO A 517 17.79 -12.91 19.12
CA PRO A 517 16.66 -13.77 18.81
C PRO A 517 16.57 -14.99 19.75
N GLY A 518 15.38 -15.26 20.28
CA GLY A 518 15.09 -16.31 21.26
C GLY A 518 15.50 -15.97 22.70
N ALA A 519 16.23 -14.88 22.94
CA ALA A 519 16.62 -14.47 24.28
C ALA A 519 15.45 -13.85 25.05
N THR A 520 15.55 -13.88 26.38
CA THR A 520 14.52 -13.37 27.28
C THR A 520 15.03 -12.26 28.19
N ILE A 521 14.14 -11.34 28.55
CA ILE A 521 14.38 -10.29 29.55
C ILE A 521 13.21 -10.27 30.55
N ASP A 522 13.53 -10.20 31.84
CA ASP A 522 12.55 -10.11 32.92
C ASP A 522 12.40 -8.64 33.32
N VAL A 523 11.19 -8.09 33.22
CA VAL A 523 10.92 -6.65 33.36
C VAL A 523 9.88 -6.38 34.44
N GLN A 524 10.10 -5.32 35.22
CA GLN A 524 9.13 -4.77 36.18
C GLN A 524 8.48 -3.50 35.63
N PHE A 525 7.15 -3.46 35.65
CA PHE A 525 6.37 -2.23 35.62
C PHE A 525 6.02 -1.83 37.05
N LEU A 526 6.46 -0.65 37.49
CA LEU A 526 6.13 -0.09 38.78
C LEU A 526 5.07 1.00 38.64
N LEU A 527 3.99 0.89 39.40
CA LEU A 527 2.89 1.85 39.41
C LEU A 527 2.72 2.43 40.81
N ASN A 528 2.70 3.75 40.92
CA ASN A 528 2.22 4.44 42.12
C ASN A 528 0.70 4.31 42.23
N ILE A 529 0.20 4.06 43.44
CA ILE A 529 -1.23 3.97 43.74
C ILE A 529 -1.64 5.28 44.42
N VAL A 530 -2.44 6.08 43.72
CA VAL A 530 -3.04 7.31 44.28
C VAL A 530 -4.46 7.06 44.75
N LYS A 531 -5.14 6.06 44.17
CA LYS A 531 -6.43 5.58 44.65
C LYS A 531 -6.56 4.08 44.42
N SER A 532 -7.08 3.37 45.42
CA SER A 532 -7.40 1.96 45.30
C SER A 532 -8.72 1.71 44.58
N GLY A 533 -8.77 0.63 43.81
CA GLY A 533 -9.97 0.16 43.15
C GLY A 533 -9.66 -0.91 42.13
N ASN A 534 -10.64 -1.20 41.27
CA ASN A 534 -10.46 -2.02 40.09
C ASN A 534 -9.53 -1.29 39.11
N TYR A 535 -8.62 -2.03 38.50
CA TYR A 535 -7.66 -1.47 37.57
C TYR A 535 -7.52 -2.35 36.33
N ARG A 536 -7.12 -1.71 35.24
CA ARG A 536 -6.66 -2.27 33.98
C ARG A 536 -5.34 -1.60 33.62
N ILE A 537 -4.44 -2.37 33.04
CA ILE A 537 -3.24 -1.89 32.39
C ILE A 537 -2.98 -2.79 31.18
N PHE A 538 -2.76 -2.17 30.02
CA PHE A 538 -2.33 -2.81 28.80
C PHE A 538 -1.21 -1.96 28.21
N VAL A 539 -0.14 -2.62 27.81
CA VAL A 539 1.02 -1.98 27.18
C VAL A 539 1.23 -2.58 25.81
N ASN A 540 1.50 -1.73 24.82
CA ASN A 540 2.08 -2.17 23.57
C ASN A 540 3.58 -2.36 23.79
N VAL A 541 4.09 -3.49 23.34
CA VAL A 541 5.52 -3.77 23.27
C VAL A 541 6.02 -3.21 21.96
N GLU A 542 7.00 -2.32 22.03
CA GLU A 542 7.61 -1.74 20.85
C GLU A 542 9.12 -1.95 20.93
N ALA A 543 9.73 -2.21 19.79
CA ALA A 543 11.16 -2.49 19.75
C ALA A 543 11.81 -1.85 18.52
N LEU A 544 13.11 -1.57 18.69
CA LEU A 544 14.00 -1.33 17.58
C LEU A 544 14.87 -2.57 17.40
N THR A 545 14.97 -3.06 16.18
CA THR A 545 15.80 -4.21 15.82
C THR A 545 17.03 -3.74 15.05
N GLU A 546 18.15 -4.47 15.16
CA GLU A 546 19.22 -4.34 14.18
C GLU A 546 18.65 -4.73 12.83
N THR A 547 18.42 -3.74 11.96
CA THR A 547 18.08 -4.04 10.57
C THR A 547 19.20 -4.91 10.00
N SER A 548 18.87 -6.00 9.31
CA SER A 548 19.75 -6.46 8.24
C SER A 548 19.88 -5.27 7.30
N ALA A 549 20.98 -4.53 7.38
CA ALA A 549 21.12 -3.20 6.81
C ALA A 549 20.42 -3.11 5.45
N PRO A 550 19.52 -2.13 5.22
CA PRO A 550 18.96 -1.95 3.90
C PRO A 550 20.13 -1.82 2.94
N THR A 551 20.18 -2.71 1.95
CA THR A 551 21.18 -2.60 0.89
C THR A 551 20.86 -1.30 0.21
N LEU A 552 21.65 -0.25 0.46
CA LEU A 552 21.64 0.96 -0.35
C LEU A 552 21.84 0.50 -1.79
N ILE A 553 20.76 0.40 -2.56
CA ILE A 553 20.83 0.36 -4.01
C ILE A 553 21.34 1.75 -4.37
N ARG A 554 22.67 1.91 -4.37
CA ARG A 554 23.30 3.03 -5.05
C ARG A 554 22.81 2.94 -6.49
N GLY A 555 22.09 3.96 -6.93
CA GLY A 555 21.69 4.10 -8.32
C GLY A 555 22.89 3.88 -9.26
N PRO A 556 22.64 3.53 -10.53
CA PRO A 556 23.69 3.18 -11.47
C PRO A 556 24.75 4.29 -11.53
N ASN A 557 25.93 4.00 -10.94
CA ASN A 557 27.09 4.88 -10.96
C ASN A 557 27.50 5.14 -12.41
N ARG A 558 27.07 6.28 -12.97
CA ARG A 558 27.79 6.93 -14.06
C ARG A 558 28.78 7.91 -13.47
N HIS A 559 30.02 7.45 -13.35
CA HIS A 559 31.27 8.12 -13.71
C HIS A 559 32.41 7.84 -12.73
N LYS A 560 33.42 7.12 -13.28
CA LYS A 560 34.79 7.06 -12.77
C LYS A 560 35.34 8.47 -12.55
N LEU A 561 35.88 8.71 -11.35
CA LEU A 561 37.07 9.53 -11.18
C LEU A 561 37.91 8.91 -10.06
N ALA A 562 39.07 8.39 -10.45
CA ALA A 562 40.03 7.78 -9.55
C ALA A 562 40.77 8.87 -8.76
N THR A 563 40.59 8.91 -7.45
CA THR A 563 41.44 9.70 -6.57
C THR A 563 42.55 8.80 -6.03
N ARG A 564 43.76 8.97 -6.57
CA ARG A 564 44.98 8.32 -6.10
C ARG A 564 45.24 8.70 -4.64
N SER A 565 45.45 7.69 -3.80
CA SER A 565 46.08 7.84 -2.48
C SER A 565 47.53 8.28 -2.68
N GLN A 566 47.89 9.47 -2.19
CA GLN A 566 49.28 9.87 -2.00
C GLN A 566 49.59 9.82 -0.50
N THR A 567 50.37 8.83 -0.11
CA THR A 567 51.06 8.78 1.17
C THR A 567 52.22 9.78 1.14
N LEU A 568 52.15 10.85 1.92
CA LEU A 568 53.30 11.73 2.17
C LEU A 568 53.95 11.33 3.49
N LYS A 569 55.09 10.64 3.36
CA LYS A 569 56.04 10.34 4.43
C LYS A 569 56.58 11.64 5.03
N THR A 570 56.61 11.70 6.35
CA THR A 570 57.43 12.60 7.15
C THR A 570 58.92 12.40 6.85
N ALA A 571 59.63 13.49 6.56
CA ALA A 571 61.08 13.59 6.66
C ALA A 571 61.41 15.00 7.17
N GLY A 572 62.16 15.07 8.27
CA GLY A 572 62.50 16.32 8.97
C GLY A 572 63.82 16.98 8.55
N ARG A 573 64.21 17.95 9.38
CA ARG A 573 65.44 18.80 9.37
C ARG A 573 65.44 19.85 8.26
N ASN A 574 65.72 21.14 8.47
CA ASN A 574 66.33 21.89 9.57
C ASN A 574 65.50 23.12 9.92
#